data_AF-A0AAN4Z669-F1
#
_entry.id   AF-A0AAN4Z669-F1
#
_cell.length_a   1.000
_cell.length_b   1.000
_cell.length_c   1.000
_cell.angle_alpha   90.00
_cell.angle_beta   90.00
_cell.angle_gamma   90.00
#
_symmetry.space_group_name_H-M   'P 1'
#
loop_
_entity.id
_entity.type
_entity.pdbx_description
1 polymer ?
#
loop_
_entity_poly.entity_id
_entity_poly.type
_entity_poly.pdbx_seq_one_letter_code
_entity_poly.pdbx_strand_id
1 'polypeptide(L)'
;PKNCESARLNKCLTDVFGDGELGLNISPDPAVLQSIMKDYTILNNWFLQQWGRDDGIDTIVKNCNALTNFFHCLGGPVCFSMKSMLTDHDVSKEDAYAVRGVFGEYNFNCGAGLGTMLTGNIQCIQSAIASSQDYLKGCTDTYLNNVKHDEPKACNYANQLALCYMTPFHLSTCRSEQDTDTWWACNSQKEFVNQQFGQCYNDMTCKVSEKPLSAHLEQHHTRNADGSHTLRLPDRVEKTAEKGVKLVKGREFTIRF
;
A
#
# COMPACT_ATOMS: atom_id res chain seq x y z
N PRO A 1 -14.58 -24.13 7.58
CA PRO A 1 -15.36 -23.22 8.46
C PRO A 1 -16.22 -22.26 7.60
N LYS A 2 -17.54 -22.42 7.64
CA LYS A 2 -18.51 -21.71 6.79
C LYS A 2 -18.92 -20.33 7.34
N ASN A 3 -18.43 -19.90 8.49
CA ASN A 3 -18.99 -18.73 9.13
C ASN A 3 -17.87 -18.04 9.92
N CYS A 4 -17.30 -16.98 9.36
CA CYS A 4 -17.18 -15.82 10.22
C CYS A 4 -18.61 -15.47 10.58
N GLU A 5 -18.95 -15.41 11.87
CA GLU A 5 -20.21 -14.78 12.23
C GLU A 5 -20.07 -13.32 11.76
N SER A 6 -20.86 -12.95 10.75
CA SER A 6 -20.89 -11.56 10.24
C SER A 6 -21.01 -10.56 11.38
N ALA A 7 -21.70 -10.93 12.46
CA ALA A 7 -21.77 -10.19 13.71
C ALA A 7 -20.40 -9.87 14.35
N ARG A 8 -19.46 -10.83 14.42
CA ARG A 8 -18.13 -10.59 15.00
C ARG A 8 -17.29 -9.70 14.11
N LEU A 9 -17.25 -9.95 12.80
CA LEU A 9 -16.55 -9.08 11.85
C LEU A 9 -17.11 -7.65 11.90
N ASN A 10 -18.44 -7.51 11.86
CA ASN A 10 -19.10 -6.21 11.93
C ASN A 10 -18.81 -5.49 13.25
N LYS A 11 -18.80 -6.22 14.38
CA LYS A 11 -18.40 -5.66 15.67
C LYS A 11 -16.96 -5.14 15.62
N CYS A 12 -16.00 -5.97 15.18
CA CYS A 12 -14.59 -5.56 15.11
C CYS A 12 -14.37 -4.40 14.13
N LEU A 13 -15.10 -4.39 13.01
CA LEU A 13 -15.07 -3.27 12.06
C LEU A 13 -15.60 -1.99 12.70
N THR A 14 -16.68 -2.06 13.47
CA THR A 14 -17.26 -0.90 14.15
C THR A 14 -16.36 -0.39 15.27
N ASP A 15 -15.84 -1.30 16.11
CA ASP A 15 -14.99 -0.94 17.25
C ASP A 15 -13.66 -0.28 16.82
N VAL A 16 -13.11 -0.70 15.67
CA VAL A 16 -11.79 -0.23 15.21
C VAL A 16 -11.87 0.76 14.06
N PHE A 17 -12.75 0.61 13.08
CA PHE A 17 -12.78 1.51 11.92
C PHE A 17 -13.89 2.56 12.00
N GLY A 18 -14.90 2.34 12.85
CA GLY A 18 -15.92 3.35 13.16
C GLY A 18 -15.44 4.34 14.23
N ASP A 19 -16.38 4.97 14.92
CA ASP A 19 -16.13 5.96 15.98
C ASP A 19 -15.71 5.34 17.34
N GLY A 20 -15.33 4.07 17.35
CA GLY A 20 -15.12 3.29 18.57
C GLY A 20 -13.89 3.69 19.41
N GLU A 21 -13.86 3.24 20.67
CA GLU A 21 -12.80 3.55 21.67
C GLU A 21 -11.38 3.13 21.27
N LEU A 22 -11.23 2.25 20.28
CA LEU A 22 -9.95 1.65 19.87
C LEU A 22 -9.43 2.19 18.53
N GLY A 23 -10.14 3.11 17.89
CA GLY A 23 -10.24 3.12 16.43
C GLY A 23 -9.29 4.01 15.61
N LEU A 24 -9.32 3.71 14.30
CA LEU A 24 -8.85 4.48 13.16
C LEU A 24 -9.85 5.60 12.80
N ASN A 25 -11.12 5.52 13.18
CA ASN A 25 -12.13 6.54 12.84
C ASN A 25 -12.18 6.83 11.32
N ILE A 26 -12.29 5.79 10.50
CA ILE A 26 -12.43 5.91 9.05
C ILE A 26 -13.79 6.53 8.72
N SER A 27 -14.87 6.00 9.28
CA SER A 27 -16.22 6.54 9.10
C SER A 27 -17.21 5.94 10.10
N PRO A 28 -18.13 6.74 10.68
CA PRO A 28 -19.27 6.22 11.42
C PRO A 28 -20.32 5.53 10.54
N ASP A 29 -20.31 5.78 9.23
CA ASP A 29 -21.33 5.27 8.31
C ASP A 29 -21.20 3.74 8.17
N PRO A 30 -22.22 2.96 8.58
CA PRO A 30 -22.22 1.51 8.44
C PRO A 30 -21.99 1.05 7.00
N ALA A 31 -22.45 1.80 5.99
CA ALA A 31 -22.21 1.45 4.59
C ALA A 31 -20.72 1.52 4.24
N VAL A 32 -20.02 2.54 4.71
CA VAL A 32 -18.56 2.67 4.52
C VAL A 32 -17.83 1.54 5.26
N LEU A 33 -18.24 1.24 6.50
CA LEU A 33 -17.64 0.16 7.29
C LEU A 33 -17.78 -1.21 6.62
N GLN A 34 -18.91 -1.47 5.94
CA GLN A 34 -19.09 -2.69 5.16
C GLN A 34 -18.24 -2.69 3.88
N SER A 35 -17.99 -1.53 3.28
CA SER A 35 -17.15 -1.39 2.08
C SER A 35 -15.66 -1.50 2.33
N ILE A 36 -15.17 -1.29 3.56
CA ILE A 36 -13.74 -1.42 3.93
C ILE A 36 -13.15 -2.78 3.52
N MET A 37 -13.98 -3.83 3.52
CA MET A 37 -13.56 -5.19 3.16
C MET A 37 -13.70 -5.48 1.66
N LYS A 38 -14.31 -4.57 0.90
CA LYS A 38 -14.67 -4.72 -0.52
C LYS A 38 -13.94 -3.73 -1.43
N ASP A 39 -13.47 -2.62 -0.88
CA ASP A 39 -12.77 -1.56 -1.59
C ASP A 39 -11.49 -1.19 -0.83
N TYR A 40 -10.35 -1.62 -1.38
CA TYR A 40 -9.05 -1.38 -0.76
C TYR A 40 -8.70 0.10 -0.69
N THR A 41 -9.27 0.94 -1.57
CA THR A 41 -8.92 2.36 -1.64
C THR A 41 -9.35 3.08 -0.38
N ILE A 42 -10.41 2.64 0.29
CA ILE A 42 -10.85 3.21 1.58
C ILE A 42 -9.73 3.08 2.62
N LEU A 43 -9.21 1.86 2.82
CA LEU A 43 -8.13 1.60 3.77
C LEU A 43 -6.83 2.25 3.33
N ASN A 44 -6.42 2.04 2.08
CA ASN A 44 -5.13 2.53 1.57
C ASN A 44 -5.04 4.06 1.65
N ASN A 45 -6.09 4.76 1.21
CA ASN A 45 -6.12 6.23 1.24
C ASN A 45 -6.11 6.74 2.69
N TRP A 46 -6.89 6.10 3.57
CA TRP A 46 -6.95 6.50 4.97
C TRP A 46 -5.59 6.31 5.65
N PHE A 47 -4.94 5.16 5.46
CA PHE A 47 -3.63 4.94 6.06
C PHE A 47 -2.57 5.87 5.48
N LEU A 48 -2.49 6.05 4.16
CA LEU A 48 -1.55 7.02 3.56
C LEU A 48 -1.77 8.43 4.12
N GLN A 49 -3.03 8.82 4.37
CA GLN A 49 -3.34 10.09 5.01
C GLN A 49 -2.80 10.15 6.44
N GLN A 50 -3.03 9.13 7.26
CA GLN A 50 -2.57 9.16 8.64
C GLN A 50 -1.04 9.06 8.77
N TRP A 51 -0.41 8.22 7.96
CA TRP A 51 1.03 8.02 7.97
C TRP A 51 1.78 9.21 7.36
N GLY A 52 1.09 10.12 6.68
CA GLY A 52 1.63 11.41 6.22
C GLY A 52 1.35 12.59 7.17
N ARG A 53 0.71 12.39 8.32
CA ARG A 53 0.48 13.51 9.26
C ARG A 53 1.78 13.94 9.92
N ASP A 54 2.04 15.24 9.99
CA ASP A 54 3.18 15.80 10.72
C ASP A 54 2.86 15.94 12.21
N ASP A 55 2.69 14.80 12.89
CA ASP A 55 2.46 14.71 14.34
C ASP A 55 3.43 13.74 15.04
N GLY A 56 4.53 13.40 14.36
CA GLY A 56 5.51 12.44 14.87
C GLY A 56 4.94 11.03 14.95
N ILE A 57 5.30 10.26 15.98
CA ILE A 57 4.92 8.84 16.07
C ILE A 57 3.50 8.62 16.61
N ASP A 58 2.84 9.64 17.15
CA ASP A 58 1.62 9.49 17.94
C ASP A 58 0.46 8.89 17.14
N THR A 59 0.15 9.45 15.96
CA THR A 59 -0.91 8.89 15.11
C THR A 59 -0.53 7.51 14.59
N ILE A 60 0.74 7.29 14.24
CA ILE A 60 1.23 5.99 13.77
C ILE A 60 1.02 4.91 14.84
N VAL A 61 1.45 5.15 16.09
CA VAL A 61 1.29 4.20 17.20
C VAL A 61 -0.18 3.93 17.51
N LYS A 62 -1.03 4.97 17.50
CA LYS A 62 -2.48 4.80 17.66
C LYS A 62 -3.05 3.87 16.59
N ASN A 63 -2.69 4.07 15.32
CA ASN A 63 -3.14 3.24 14.22
C ASN A 63 -2.66 1.79 14.34
N CYS A 64 -1.43 1.60 14.82
CA CYS A 64 -0.85 0.27 15.02
C CYS A 64 -1.50 -0.49 16.18
N ASN A 65 -1.81 0.20 17.27
CA ASN A 65 -2.57 -0.38 18.38
C ASN A 65 -3.99 -0.75 17.94
N ALA A 66 -4.65 0.14 17.19
CA ALA A 66 -5.97 -0.10 16.61
C ALA A 66 -6.00 -1.34 15.70
N LEU A 67 -5.03 -1.47 14.79
CA LEU A 67 -4.87 -2.64 13.92
C LEU A 67 -4.62 -3.93 14.71
N THR A 68 -3.78 -3.87 15.74
CA THR A 68 -3.53 -5.03 16.62
C THR A 68 -4.81 -5.45 17.34
N ASN A 69 -5.58 -4.48 17.84
CA ASN A 69 -6.88 -4.73 18.46
C ASN A 69 -7.90 -5.30 17.47
N PHE A 70 -7.88 -4.88 16.20
CA PHE A 70 -8.71 -5.48 15.15
C PHE A 70 -8.39 -6.97 14.98
N PHE A 71 -7.13 -7.32 14.80
CA PHE A 71 -6.72 -8.72 14.65
C PHE A 71 -7.02 -9.56 15.90
N HIS A 72 -6.86 -8.98 17.10
CA HIS A 72 -7.23 -9.64 18.35
C HIS A 72 -8.74 -9.84 18.46
N CYS A 73 -9.54 -8.82 18.13
CA CYS A 73 -11.00 -8.89 18.12
C CYS A 73 -11.52 -9.99 17.21
N LEU A 74 -10.91 -10.20 16.04
CA LEU A 74 -11.29 -11.28 15.12
C LEU A 74 -11.00 -12.68 15.67
N GLY A 75 -10.05 -12.83 16.60
CA GLY A 75 -9.72 -14.10 17.27
C GLY A 75 -9.17 -15.19 16.34
N GLY A 76 -8.60 -14.81 15.20
CA GLY A 76 -7.96 -15.71 14.24
C GLY A 76 -8.29 -15.41 12.78
N PRO A 77 -7.59 -16.07 11.82
CA PRO A 77 -7.64 -15.73 10.39
C PRO A 77 -8.94 -16.12 9.68
N VAL A 78 -9.87 -16.80 10.36
CA VAL A 78 -11.08 -17.39 9.75
C VAL A 78 -12.04 -16.31 9.24
N CYS A 79 -12.07 -15.14 9.88
CA CYS A 79 -12.99 -14.07 9.55
C CYS A 79 -12.62 -13.21 8.34
N PHE A 80 -11.36 -13.28 7.94
CA PHE A 80 -10.79 -12.50 6.84
C PHE A 80 -9.91 -13.39 5.96
N SER A 81 -10.32 -14.65 5.80
CA SER A 81 -9.58 -15.58 4.96
C SER A 81 -9.74 -15.19 3.49
N MET A 82 -8.66 -15.26 2.72
CA MET A 82 -8.69 -14.99 1.28
C MET A 82 -9.78 -15.81 0.58
N LYS A 83 -9.94 -17.08 0.99
CA LYS A 83 -10.99 -17.96 0.48
C LYS A 83 -12.38 -17.36 0.65
N SER A 84 -12.69 -16.79 1.81
CA SER A 84 -13.99 -16.19 2.09
C SER A 84 -14.27 -14.98 1.21
N MET A 85 -13.27 -14.11 1.02
CA MET A 85 -13.40 -12.92 0.18
C MET A 85 -13.56 -13.27 -1.30
N LEU A 86 -12.79 -14.24 -1.80
CA LEU A 86 -12.90 -14.70 -3.19
C LEU A 86 -14.21 -15.45 -3.49
N THR A 87 -14.96 -15.87 -2.47
CA THR A 87 -16.29 -16.46 -2.62
C THR A 87 -17.43 -15.45 -2.48
N ASP A 88 -17.15 -14.21 -2.09
CA ASP A 88 -18.13 -13.13 -2.08
C ASP A 88 -18.29 -12.57 -3.50
N HIS A 89 -19.52 -12.59 -4.02
CA HIS A 89 -19.81 -12.15 -5.39
C HIS A 89 -19.79 -10.63 -5.56
N ASP A 90 -19.81 -9.87 -4.46
CA ASP A 90 -19.75 -8.41 -4.47
C ASP A 90 -18.32 -7.87 -4.41
N VAL A 91 -17.31 -8.73 -4.33
CA VAL A 91 -15.89 -8.35 -4.23
C VAL A 91 -15.14 -8.85 -5.46
N SER A 92 -14.47 -7.95 -6.17
CA SER A 92 -13.63 -8.36 -7.29
C SER A 92 -12.43 -9.18 -6.77
N LYS A 93 -11.89 -10.09 -7.60
CA LYS A 93 -10.66 -10.82 -7.26
C LYS A 93 -9.55 -9.84 -6.88
N GLU A 94 -9.41 -8.76 -7.63
CA GLU A 94 -8.39 -7.74 -7.42
C GLU A 94 -8.58 -7.01 -6.09
N ASP A 95 -9.80 -6.60 -5.75
CA ASP A 95 -10.08 -5.92 -4.48
C ASP A 95 -9.87 -6.84 -3.28
N ALA A 96 -10.26 -8.12 -3.38
CA ALA A 96 -10.01 -9.08 -2.32
C ALA A 96 -8.50 -9.21 -2.00
N TYR A 97 -7.68 -9.28 -3.04
CA TYR A 97 -6.23 -9.30 -2.91
C TYR A 97 -5.68 -7.97 -2.39
N ALA A 98 -6.17 -6.84 -2.90
CA ALA A 98 -5.69 -5.53 -2.52
C ALA A 98 -6.03 -5.18 -1.07
N VAL A 99 -7.26 -5.45 -0.60
CA VAL A 99 -7.66 -5.25 0.81
C VAL A 99 -6.75 -6.07 1.72
N ARG A 100 -6.53 -7.36 1.41
CA ARG A 100 -5.57 -8.22 2.15
C ARG A 100 -4.15 -7.65 2.08
N GLY A 101 -3.74 -7.15 0.91
CA GLY A 101 -2.46 -6.52 0.67
C GLY A 101 -2.24 -5.31 1.59
N VAL A 102 -3.22 -4.41 1.70
CA VAL A 102 -3.16 -3.26 2.62
C VAL A 102 -3.00 -3.74 4.06
N PHE A 103 -3.76 -4.75 4.51
CA PHE A 103 -3.56 -5.31 5.85
C PHE A 103 -2.17 -5.93 6.05
N GLY A 104 -1.61 -6.59 5.03
CA GLY A 104 -0.24 -7.12 5.07
C GLY A 104 0.80 -6.01 5.17
N GLU A 105 0.68 -5.01 4.32
CA GLU A 105 1.50 -3.80 4.30
C GLU A 105 1.55 -3.12 5.68
N TYR A 106 0.38 -2.80 6.25
CA TYR A 106 0.31 -2.10 7.52
C TYR A 106 0.58 -2.99 8.73
N ASN A 107 0.42 -4.31 8.63
CA ASN A 107 0.93 -5.23 9.64
C ASN A 107 2.47 -5.20 9.70
N PHE A 108 3.14 -5.11 8.56
CA PHE A 108 4.59 -4.89 8.54
C PHE A 108 4.96 -3.49 9.03
N ASN A 109 4.30 -2.45 8.52
CA ASN A 109 4.61 -1.07 8.91
C ASN A 109 4.44 -0.87 10.42
N CYS A 110 3.45 -1.51 11.05
CA CYS A 110 3.22 -1.49 12.50
C CYS A 110 4.06 -2.49 13.31
N GLY A 111 4.68 -3.46 12.65
CA GLY A 111 5.55 -4.47 13.26
C GLY A 111 7.01 -4.17 12.97
N ALA A 112 7.63 -5.01 12.15
CA ALA A 112 9.06 -4.92 11.84
C ALA A 112 9.46 -3.59 11.18
N GLY A 113 8.55 -2.95 10.43
CA GLY A 113 8.81 -1.67 9.78
C GLY A 113 8.77 -0.46 10.72
N LEU A 114 8.08 -0.56 11.87
CA LEU A 114 7.94 0.58 12.78
C LEU A 114 9.28 0.98 13.39
N GLY A 115 10.12 -0.01 13.70
CA GLY A 115 11.48 0.22 14.20
C GLY A 115 12.31 1.07 13.23
N THR A 116 12.18 0.83 11.93
CA THR A 116 12.88 1.60 10.89
C THR A 116 12.47 3.06 10.91
N MET A 117 11.17 3.36 11.02
CA MET A 117 10.69 4.73 11.15
C MET A 117 11.14 5.41 12.45
N LEU A 118 11.15 4.67 13.56
CA LEU A 118 11.59 5.17 14.86
C LEU A 118 13.08 5.51 14.91
N THR A 119 13.91 4.74 14.18
CA THR A 119 15.35 5.01 14.06
C THR A 119 15.69 6.05 12.98
N GLY A 120 14.73 6.42 12.15
CA GLY A 120 14.89 7.35 11.04
C GLY A 120 14.38 8.76 11.34
N ASN A 121 14.42 9.62 10.32
CA ASN A 121 13.77 10.93 10.38
C ASN A 121 12.27 10.77 10.08
N ILE A 122 11.49 10.46 11.12
CA ILE A 122 10.04 10.23 11.01
C ILE A 122 9.30 11.36 10.31
N GLN A 123 9.64 12.62 10.63
CA GLN A 123 8.99 13.79 10.03
C GLN A 123 9.26 13.88 8.53
N CYS A 124 10.47 13.55 8.11
CA CYS A 124 10.77 13.50 6.68
C CYS A 124 9.99 12.39 5.98
N ILE A 125 9.89 11.19 6.57
CA ILE A 125 9.10 10.09 6.00
C ILE A 125 7.62 10.49 5.89
N GLN A 126 7.08 11.14 6.92
CA GLN A 126 5.71 11.68 6.93
C GLN A 126 5.52 12.73 5.84
N SER A 127 6.46 13.67 5.68
CA SER A 127 6.44 14.66 4.60
C SER A 127 6.51 14.00 3.21
N ALA A 128 7.37 13.00 3.03
CA ALA A 128 7.49 12.27 1.78
C ALA A 128 6.17 11.58 1.42
N ILE A 129 5.48 10.95 2.39
CA ILE A 129 4.15 10.37 2.19
C ILE A 129 3.13 11.45 1.86
N ALA A 130 3.06 12.52 2.66
CA ALA A 130 2.09 13.61 2.51
C ALA A 130 2.16 14.25 1.12
N SER A 131 3.37 14.54 0.66
CA SER A 131 3.62 15.18 -0.63
C SER A 131 3.40 14.24 -1.83
N SER A 132 3.38 12.92 -1.62
CA SER A 132 3.30 11.93 -2.69
C SER A 132 2.08 11.02 -2.67
N GLN A 133 1.05 11.30 -1.85
CA GLN A 133 -0.10 10.42 -1.68
C GLN A 133 -0.75 9.98 -2.99
N ASP A 134 -1.05 10.91 -3.91
CA ASP A 134 -1.73 10.56 -5.16
C ASP A 134 -0.83 9.77 -6.12
N TYR A 135 0.49 9.98 -6.04
CA TYR A 135 1.46 9.18 -6.76
C TYR A 135 1.52 7.75 -6.17
N LEU A 136 1.59 7.60 -4.84
CA LEU A 136 1.60 6.29 -4.18
C LEU A 136 0.31 5.50 -4.45
N LYS A 137 -0.87 6.14 -4.36
CA LYS A 137 -2.15 5.54 -4.77
C LYS A 137 -2.11 5.07 -6.24
N GLY A 138 -1.52 5.90 -7.11
CA GLY A 138 -1.33 5.59 -8.51
C GLY A 138 -0.41 4.39 -8.76
N CYS A 139 0.62 4.20 -7.94
CA CYS A 139 1.49 3.02 -7.99
C CYS A 139 0.68 1.73 -7.74
N THR A 140 -0.14 1.70 -6.68
CA THR A 140 -0.99 0.54 -6.36
C THR A 140 -2.03 0.26 -7.44
N ASP A 141 -2.74 1.30 -7.92
CA ASP A 141 -3.74 1.16 -9.00
C ASP A 141 -3.10 0.62 -10.28
N THR A 142 -1.94 1.14 -10.66
CA THR A 142 -1.19 0.69 -11.83
C THR A 142 -0.80 -0.78 -11.72
N TYR A 143 -0.29 -1.20 -10.56
CA TYR A 143 0.03 -2.60 -10.30
C TYR A 143 -1.19 -3.51 -10.43
N LEU A 144 -2.27 -3.20 -9.71
CA LEU A 144 -3.50 -4.00 -9.72
C LEU A 144 -4.10 -4.09 -11.12
N ASN A 145 -4.11 -2.98 -11.85
CA ASN A 145 -4.50 -2.95 -13.25
C ASN A 145 -3.63 -3.88 -14.11
N ASN A 146 -2.31 -3.85 -13.94
CA ASN A 146 -1.41 -4.60 -14.78
C ASN A 146 -1.52 -6.11 -14.53
N VAL A 147 -1.59 -6.55 -13.27
CA VAL A 147 -1.77 -7.98 -12.95
C VAL A 147 -3.14 -8.51 -13.38
N LYS A 148 -4.18 -7.67 -13.35
CA LYS A 148 -5.51 -8.02 -13.88
C LYS A 148 -5.49 -8.31 -15.38
N HIS A 149 -4.65 -7.61 -16.13
CA HIS A 149 -4.63 -7.69 -17.59
C HIS A 149 -3.48 -8.54 -18.16
N ASP A 150 -2.40 -8.76 -17.42
CA ASP A 150 -1.22 -9.56 -17.82
C ASP A 150 -0.62 -10.31 -16.60
N GLU A 151 -1.43 -11.15 -15.95
CA GLU A 151 -1.05 -11.96 -14.77
C GLU A 151 0.30 -12.72 -14.92
N PRO A 152 0.67 -13.30 -16.10
CA PRO A 152 1.95 -13.99 -16.26
C PRO A 152 3.19 -13.13 -15.97
N LYS A 153 3.08 -11.80 -16.00
CA LYS A 153 4.16 -10.87 -15.66
C LYS A 153 4.03 -10.27 -14.25
N ALA A 154 3.22 -10.86 -13.37
CA ALA A 154 2.94 -10.32 -12.04
C ALA A 154 4.19 -9.97 -11.23
N CYS A 155 5.24 -10.80 -11.23
CA CYS A 155 6.46 -10.50 -10.47
C CYS A 155 7.27 -9.33 -11.05
N ASN A 156 7.16 -9.05 -12.36
CA ASN A 156 7.70 -7.83 -12.95
C ASN A 156 6.92 -6.60 -12.46
N TYR A 157 5.59 -6.65 -12.50
CA TYR A 157 4.77 -5.55 -11.99
C TYR A 157 4.93 -5.33 -10.49
N ALA A 158 5.15 -6.39 -9.71
CA ALA A 158 5.47 -6.29 -8.29
C ALA A 158 6.80 -5.56 -8.05
N ASN A 159 7.84 -5.87 -8.83
CA ASN A 159 9.09 -5.11 -8.78
C ASN A 159 8.90 -3.63 -9.18
N GLN A 160 8.09 -3.36 -10.21
CA GLN A 160 7.75 -1.98 -10.58
C GLN A 160 6.98 -1.25 -9.48
N LEU A 161 6.05 -1.92 -8.78
CA LEU A 161 5.35 -1.37 -7.63
C LEU A 161 6.31 -0.97 -6.52
N ALA A 162 7.25 -1.85 -6.15
CA ALA A 162 8.25 -1.55 -5.14
C ALA A 162 9.12 -0.35 -5.53
N LEU A 163 9.63 -0.32 -6.77
CA LEU A 163 10.43 0.81 -7.27
C LEU A 163 9.64 2.12 -7.31
N CYS A 164 8.35 2.05 -7.71
CA CYS A 164 7.44 3.19 -7.70
C CYS A 164 7.29 3.74 -6.28
N TYR A 165 7.02 2.88 -5.28
CA TYR A 165 6.91 3.27 -3.87
C TYR A 165 8.22 3.76 -3.25
N MET A 166 9.37 3.22 -3.66
CA MET A 166 10.68 3.66 -3.18
C MET A 166 11.02 5.10 -3.61
N THR A 167 10.48 5.56 -4.73
CA THR A 167 10.89 6.80 -5.39
C THR A 167 10.72 8.05 -4.51
N PRO A 168 9.56 8.31 -3.87
CA PRO A 168 9.40 9.49 -3.04
C PRO A 168 10.38 9.55 -1.86
N PHE A 169 10.64 8.41 -1.21
CA PHE A 169 11.55 8.32 -0.06
C PHE A 169 13.01 8.51 -0.47
N HIS A 170 13.41 7.93 -1.61
CA HIS A 170 14.73 8.15 -2.17
C HIS A 170 14.98 9.64 -2.49
N LEU A 171 13.97 10.32 -3.05
CA LEU A 171 14.08 11.71 -3.49
C LEU A 171 13.93 12.73 -2.35
N SER A 172 13.16 12.42 -1.31
CA SER A 172 13.01 13.27 -0.12
C SER A 172 14.27 13.29 0.74
N THR A 173 15.21 12.37 0.51
CA THR A 173 16.50 12.30 1.20
C THR A 173 16.35 12.27 2.72
N CYS A 174 15.38 11.50 3.24
CA CYS A 174 15.09 11.38 4.67
C CYS A 174 16.19 10.71 5.52
N ARG A 175 17.39 10.61 4.95
CA ARG A 175 18.51 9.76 5.34
C ARG A 175 18.83 9.90 6.83
N SER A 176 18.37 8.92 7.60
CA SER A 176 19.23 8.24 8.57
C SER A 176 20.09 7.21 7.83
N GLU A 177 21.03 6.57 8.53
CA GLU A 177 21.97 5.61 7.95
C GLU A 177 21.31 4.58 6.99
N GLN A 178 21.98 4.27 5.86
CA GLN A 178 21.72 3.14 4.95
C GLN A 178 20.38 3.10 4.18
N ASP A 179 19.79 4.24 3.78
CA ASP A 179 18.58 4.29 2.92
C ASP A 179 17.41 3.43 3.46
N THR A 180 17.27 3.46 4.77
CA THR A 180 16.34 2.63 5.55
C THR A 180 14.87 2.93 5.25
N ASP A 181 14.55 4.18 4.89
CA ASP A 181 13.25 4.62 4.40
C ASP A 181 12.86 3.97 3.07
N THR A 182 13.82 3.86 2.15
CA THR A 182 13.67 3.21 0.85
C THR A 182 13.50 1.69 1.02
N TRP A 183 14.29 1.09 1.92
CA TRP A 183 14.10 -0.32 2.31
C TRP A 183 12.71 -0.56 2.92
N TRP A 184 12.27 0.33 3.82
CA TRP A 184 10.96 0.25 4.47
C TRP A 184 9.84 0.27 3.44
N ALA A 185 9.86 1.25 2.52
CA ALA A 185 8.85 1.39 1.46
C ALA A 185 8.78 0.14 0.58
N CYS A 186 9.93 -0.44 0.23
CA CYS A 186 9.96 -1.66 -0.57
C CYS A 186 9.39 -2.87 0.18
N ASN A 187 9.77 -3.10 1.44
CA ASN A 187 9.26 -4.25 2.21
C ASN A 187 7.77 -4.14 2.52
N SER A 188 7.29 -2.91 2.73
CA SER A 188 5.87 -2.59 2.79
C SER A 188 5.12 -3.18 1.57
N GLN A 189 5.63 -2.91 0.37
CA GLN A 189 5.04 -3.42 -0.87
C GLN A 189 5.29 -4.92 -1.10
N LYS A 190 6.36 -5.51 -0.56
CA LYS A 190 6.53 -6.97 -0.56
C LYS A 190 5.38 -7.65 0.19
N GLU A 191 5.01 -7.13 1.34
CA GLU A 191 3.92 -7.68 2.15
C GLU A 191 2.55 -7.46 1.52
N PHE A 192 2.36 -6.34 0.82
CA PHE A 192 1.20 -6.11 -0.03
C PHE A 192 1.07 -7.21 -1.10
N VAL A 193 2.12 -7.42 -1.90
CA VAL A 193 2.13 -8.38 -3.01
C VAL A 193 2.04 -9.83 -2.54
N ASN A 194 2.62 -10.15 -1.38
CA ASN A 194 2.66 -11.51 -0.82
C ASN A 194 1.27 -12.13 -0.68
N GLN A 195 0.23 -11.31 -0.49
CA GLN A 195 -1.14 -11.78 -0.34
C GLN A 195 -1.75 -12.32 -1.64
N GLN A 196 -1.25 -11.88 -2.80
CA GLN A 196 -1.73 -12.30 -4.12
C GLN A 196 -0.74 -13.22 -4.83
N PHE A 197 0.54 -12.86 -4.83
CA PHE A 197 1.60 -13.56 -5.54
C PHE A 197 2.79 -13.80 -4.61
N GLY A 198 2.60 -14.67 -3.60
CA GLY A 198 3.65 -15.03 -2.66
C GLY A 198 4.93 -15.57 -3.32
N GLN A 199 4.84 -16.16 -4.52
CA GLN A 199 6.01 -16.56 -5.29
C GLN A 199 6.93 -15.39 -5.70
N CYS A 200 6.38 -14.18 -5.86
CA CYS A 200 7.16 -12.99 -6.22
C CYS A 200 7.93 -12.40 -5.03
N TYR A 201 7.69 -12.88 -3.80
CA TYR A 201 8.27 -12.30 -2.59
C TYR A 201 9.81 -12.30 -2.61
N ASN A 202 10.42 -13.36 -3.13
CA ASN A 202 11.88 -13.46 -3.22
C ASN A 202 12.45 -12.74 -4.45
N ASP A 203 11.63 -12.49 -5.47
CA ASP A 203 12.03 -11.77 -6.68
C ASP A 203 12.10 -10.25 -6.43
N MET A 204 11.31 -9.76 -5.47
CA MET A 204 11.31 -8.37 -5.04
C MET A 204 12.56 -8.06 -4.19
N THR A 205 13.49 -7.30 -4.78
CA THR A 205 14.75 -6.91 -4.13
C THR A 205 14.62 -5.55 -3.46
N CYS A 206 14.53 -5.55 -2.12
CA CYS A 206 14.52 -4.33 -1.30
C CYS A 206 15.91 -3.91 -0.82
N LYS A 207 16.96 -4.47 -1.40
CA LYS A 207 18.28 -3.89 -1.25
C LYS A 207 18.28 -2.62 -2.09
N VAL A 208 18.76 -1.53 -1.53
CA VAL A 208 19.13 -0.35 -2.31
C VAL A 208 20.39 -0.69 -3.10
N SER A 209 20.26 -1.61 -4.06
CA SER A 209 21.22 -1.66 -5.15
C SER A 209 20.90 -0.44 -6.00
N GLU A 210 21.88 0.44 -6.19
CA GLU A 210 21.68 1.67 -6.97
C GLU A 210 21.12 1.37 -8.37
N LYS A 211 21.44 0.22 -8.97
CA LYS A 211 21.11 -0.04 -10.38
C LYS A 211 19.62 -0.07 -10.73
N PRO A 212 18.75 -0.89 -10.10
CA PRO A 212 17.33 -0.96 -10.50
C PRO A 212 16.56 0.33 -10.19
N LEU A 213 16.85 0.97 -9.04
CA LEU A 213 16.21 2.22 -8.68
C LEU A 213 16.68 3.38 -9.57
N SER A 214 17.98 3.50 -9.85
CA SER A 214 18.49 4.52 -10.79
C SER A 214 17.91 4.33 -12.19
N ALA A 215 17.84 3.10 -12.70
CA ALA A 215 17.23 2.82 -14.00
C ALA A 215 15.72 3.16 -14.01
N HIS A 216 15.02 2.96 -12.90
CA HIS A 216 13.64 3.39 -12.76
C HIS A 216 13.53 4.93 -12.80
N LEU A 217 14.34 5.63 -12.00
CA LEU A 217 14.35 7.10 -11.95
C LEU A 217 14.69 7.72 -13.32
N GLU A 218 15.64 7.17 -14.06
CA GLU A 218 15.97 7.62 -15.42
C GLU A 218 14.77 7.60 -16.38
N GLN A 219 13.83 6.68 -16.18
CA GLN A 219 12.65 6.50 -17.04
C GLN A 219 11.41 7.22 -16.51
N HIS A 220 11.35 7.51 -15.21
CA HIS A 220 10.14 7.89 -14.49
C HIS A 220 10.28 9.18 -13.69
N HIS A 221 11.44 9.81 -13.63
CA HIS A 221 11.67 11.02 -12.85
C HIS A 221 12.33 12.11 -13.69
N THR A 222 11.88 13.35 -13.50
CA THR A 222 12.56 14.56 -13.96
C THR A 222 12.62 15.57 -12.84
N ARG A 223 13.81 16.10 -12.54
CA ARG A 223 13.97 17.22 -11.62
C ARG A 223 13.77 18.53 -12.38
N ASN A 224 12.81 19.33 -11.94
CA ASN A 224 12.46 20.60 -12.55
C ASN A 224 13.37 21.73 -12.05
N ALA A 225 13.43 22.83 -12.81
CA ALA A 225 14.28 23.97 -12.48
C ALA A 225 13.87 24.68 -11.17
N ASP A 226 12.59 24.59 -10.79
CA ASP A 226 12.04 25.16 -9.55
C ASP A 226 12.27 24.28 -8.30
N GLY A 227 13.01 23.18 -8.46
CA GLY A 227 13.26 22.20 -7.40
C GLY A 227 12.16 21.17 -7.20
N SER A 228 11.04 21.24 -7.94
CA SER A 228 10.03 20.18 -7.93
C SER A 228 10.47 18.94 -8.71
N HIS A 229 9.79 17.82 -8.48
CA HIS A 229 10.05 16.53 -9.10
C HIS A 229 8.80 16.11 -9.89
N THR A 230 8.94 15.93 -11.19
CA THR A 230 7.91 15.27 -12.02
C THR A 230 8.16 13.76 -11.98
N LEU A 231 7.19 13.01 -11.45
CA LEU A 231 7.21 11.57 -11.36
C LEU A 231 6.14 10.98 -12.28
N ARG A 232 6.53 10.02 -13.12
CA ARG A 232 5.64 9.30 -14.04
C ARG A 232 5.44 7.88 -13.53
N LEU A 233 4.19 7.47 -13.38
CA LEU A 233 3.88 6.07 -13.02
C LEU A 233 4.45 5.08 -14.05
N PRO A 234 4.64 3.80 -13.65
CA PRO A 234 4.82 2.71 -14.61
C PRO A 234 3.70 2.69 -15.67
N ASP A 235 4.01 2.12 -16.83
CA ASP A 235 3.02 2.02 -17.89
C ASP A 235 1.91 1.04 -17.52
N ARG A 236 0.67 1.39 -17.89
CA ARG A 236 -0.52 0.57 -17.66
C ARG A 236 -0.75 -0.39 -18.82
N VAL A 237 -1.12 -1.62 -18.50
CA VAL A 237 -1.59 -2.60 -19.46
C VAL A 237 -3.09 -2.42 -19.69
N GLU A 238 -3.50 -2.29 -20.94
CA GLU A 238 -4.91 -2.28 -21.35
C GLU A 238 -5.15 -3.36 -22.39
N LYS A 239 -6.29 -4.06 -22.30
CA LYS A 239 -6.73 -5.00 -23.35
C LYS A 239 -7.17 -4.21 -24.58
N THR A 240 -6.72 -4.65 -25.76
CA THR A 240 -7.25 -4.16 -27.03
C THR A 240 -8.38 -5.06 -27.51
N ALA A 241 -9.23 -4.53 -28.41
CA ALA A 241 -10.33 -5.30 -29.00
C ALA A 241 -9.86 -6.54 -29.79
N GLU A 242 -8.59 -6.59 -30.19
CA GLU A 242 -8.02 -7.60 -31.09
C GLU A 242 -7.22 -8.72 -30.39
N LYS A 243 -7.55 -9.06 -29.13
CA LYS A 243 -6.83 -10.06 -28.31
C LYS A 243 -5.36 -9.72 -28.03
N GLY A 244 -4.97 -8.45 -28.15
CA GLY A 244 -3.66 -7.94 -27.75
C GLY A 244 -3.70 -7.18 -26.43
N VAL A 245 -2.53 -6.92 -25.85
CA VAL A 245 -2.34 -5.94 -24.79
C VAL A 245 -1.60 -4.72 -25.35
N LYS A 246 -2.03 -3.51 -24.97
CA LYS A 246 -1.30 -2.27 -25.25
C LYS A 246 -0.74 -1.69 -23.96
N LEU A 247 0.43 -1.07 -24.06
CA LEU A 247 0.99 -0.25 -22.99
C LEU A 247 0.49 1.18 -23.16
N VAL A 248 -0.08 1.73 -22.09
CA VAL A 248 -0.50 3.12 -21.99
C VAL A 248 0.43 3.80 -21.02
N LYS A 249 1.00 4.94 -21.46
CA LYS A 249 1.94 5.70 -20.63
C LYS A 249 1.33 6.05 -19.28
N GLY A 250 2.11 5.82 -18.22
CA GLY A 250 1.71 6.20 -16.86
C GLY A 250 1.45 7.69 -16.72
N ARG A 251 0.54 8.05 -15.80
CA ARG A 251 0.23 9.45 -15.46
C ARG A 251 1.43 10.11 -14.77
N GLU A 252 1.57 11.41 -14.97
CA GLU A 252 2.59 12.23 -14.33
C GLU A 252 2.04 13.02 -13.13
N PHE A 253 2.89 13.23 -12.13
CA PHE A 253 2.63 13.94 -10.90
C PHE A 253 3.79 14.88 -10.62
N THR A 254 3.51 16.12 -10.23
CA THR A 254 4.54 17.07 -9.80
C THR A 254 4.51 17.22 -8.30
N ILE A 255 5.63 16.93 -7.64
CA ILE A 255 5.76 16.85 -6.19
C ILE A 255 6.90 17.74 -5.71
N ARG A 256 6.78 18.27 -4.50
CA ARG A 256 7.87 18.94 -3.76
C ARG A 256 8.04 18.26 -2.41
N PHE A 257 9.29 17.97 -2.06
CA PHE A 257 9.69 17.36 -0.80
C PHE A 257 10.31 18.39 0.13
#